data_AF-A0A7C2SK76-F1
#
_entry.id   AF-A0A7C2SK76-F1
#
_cell.length_a   1.000
_cell.length_b   1.000
_cell.length_c   1.000
_cell.angle_alpha   90.00
_cell.angle_beta   90.00
_cell.angle_gamma   90.00
#
_symmetry.space_group_name_H-M   'P 1'
#
loop_
_entity.id
_entity.type
_entity.pdbx_description
1 polymer ?
#
loop_
_entity_poly.entity_id
_entity_poly.type
_entity_poly.pdbx_seq_one_letter_code
_entity_poly.pdbx_strand_id
1 'polypeptide(L)'
;MSKVKNQTDLLFYVEMNGVIDIKLRKGQVEDAEAMATILREIGWSQRRNALPLEEVSNPIAELIQHCLKDSEGHTLLVAVDENGQVIGFINVHWVPFIMLGSWEGYVSDVFVSPKASGKGVGRLLSKR
;
A
#
# COMPACT_ATOMS: atom_id res chain seq x y z
N MET A 1 -17.24 -19.31 19.80
CA MET A 1 -17.50 -19.28 18.35
C MET A 1 -16.28 -18.68 17.67
N SER A 2 -15.39 -19.56 17.19
CA SER A 2 -14.20 -19.17 16.43
C SER A 2 -14.61 -18.91 14.98
N LYS A 3 -14.49 -17.68 14.50
CA LYS A 3 -14.57 -17.37 13.07
C LYS A 3 -13.15 -17.40 12.52
N VAL A 4 -12.81 -18.52 11.89
CA VAL A 4 -11.70 -18.65 10.95
C VAL A 4 -11.92 -17.59 9.86
N LYS A 5 -11.16 -16.48 9.90
CA LYS A 5 -11.12 -15.52 8.79
C LYS A 5 -10.21 -16.11 7.73
N ASN A 6 -10.84 -16.73 6.73
CA ASN A 6 -10.17 -17.22 5.55
C ASN A 6 -9.32 -16.11 4.90
N GLN A 7 -8.12 -16.52 4.54
CA GLN A 7 -7.19 -15.88 3.61
C GLN A 7 -7.94 -15.72 2.28
N THR A 8 -8.37 -14.51 1.94
CA THR A 8 -8.98 -14.24 0.64
C THR A 8 -8.35 -12.98 0.09
N ASP A 9 -7.63 -13.12 -1.01
CA ASP A 9 -7.18 -12.00 -1.82
C ASP A 9 -8.40 -11.16 -2.19
N LEU A 10 -8.44 -9.92 -1.72
CA LEU A 10 -9.46 -8.95 -2.11
C LEU A 10 -9.14 -8.48 -3.53
N LEU A 11 -9.57 -9.26 -4.52
CA LEU A 11 -9.50 -8.91 -5.93
C LEU A 11 -10.57 -7.86 -6.24
N PHE A 12 -10.21 -6.59 -6.14
CA PHE A 12 -11.01 -5.50 -6.69
C PHE A 12 -10.52 -5.21 -8.11
N TYR A 13 -11.36 -5.53 -9.09
CA TYR A 13 -11.20 -5.12 -10.48
C TYR A 13 -12.02 -3.84 -10.69
N VAL A 14 -11.41 -2.82 -11.28
CA VAL A 14 -12.14 -1.63 -11.75
C VAL A 14 -11.90 -1.48 -13.24
N GLU A 15 -12.89 -1.88 -14.04
CA GLU A 15 -12.94 -1.54 -15.46
C GLU A 15 -13.22 -0.03 -15.58
N MET A 16 -12.22 0.75 -15.99
CA MET A 16 -12.41 2.14 -16.42
C MET A 16 -12.14 2.23 -17.92
N ASN A 17 -13.10 2.79 -18.66
CA ASN A 17 -13.09 3.01 -20.11
C ASN A 17 -11.70 3.36 -20.68
N GLY A 18 -11.00 2.38 -21.28
CA GLY A 18 -9.66 2.54 -21.84
C GLY A 18 -8.52 1.95 -21.01
N VAL A 19 -8.81 0.81 -20.36
CA VAL A 19 -7.93 -0.29 -19.91
C VAL A 19 -6.57 0.10 -19.31
N ILE A 20 -6.58 0.34 -18.00
CA ILE A 20 -5.51 -0.16 -17.14
C ILE A 20 -6.22 -1.04 -16.13
N ASP A 21 -5.98 -2.35 -16.21
CA ASP A 21 -6.45 -3.26 -15.18
C ASP A 21 -5.62 -3.01 -13.91
N ILE A 22 -6.24 -2.37 -12.92
CA ILE A 22 -5.60 -2.07 -11.64
C ILE A 22 -6.18 -3.00 -10.60
N LYS A 23 -5.34 -3.87 -10.06
CA LYS A 23 -5.71 -4.80 -9.01
C LYS A 23 -5.16 -4.33 -7.67
N LEU A 24 -5.98 -4.42 -6.63
CA LEU A 24 -5.51 -4.30 -5.25
C LEU A 24 -5.08 -5.65 -4.71
N ARG A 25 -3.99 -5.67 -3.94
CA ARG A 25 -3.59 -6.81 -3.12
C ARG A 25 -2.90 -6.35 -1.84
N LYS A 26 -2.70 -7.27 -0.91
CA LYS A 26 -1.83 -7.02 0.25
C LYS A 26 -0.41 -6.74 -0.21
N GLY A 27 0.25 -5.80 0.47
CA GLY A 27 1.68 -5.59 0.30
C GLY A 27 2.47 -6.83 0.72
N GLN A 28 3.62 -7.04 0.08
CA GLN A 28 4.56 -8.12 0.34
C GLN A 28 5.96 -7.53 0.47
N VAL A 29 6.90 -8.26 1.08
CA VAL A 29 8.25 -7.76 1.36
C VAL A 29 8.97 -7.37 0.06
N GLU A 30 8.69 -8.09 -1.01
CA GLU A 30 9.21 -7.91 -2.37
C GLU A 30 8.74 -6.58 -2.99
N ASP A 31 7.69 -5.95 -2.48
CA ASP A 31 7.19 -4.65 -2.97
C ASP A 31 8.06 -3.46 -2.53
N ALA A 32 8.99 -3.67 -1.60
CA ALA A 32 9.75 -2.59 -0.97
C ALA A 32 10.53 -1.73 -1.97
N GLU A 33 11.14 -2.34 -2.98
CA GLU A 33 11.88 -1.61 -4.02
C GLU A 33 10.95 -0.76 -4.90
N ALA A 34 9.78 -1.30 -5.27
CA ALA A 34 8.80 -0.56 -6.05
C ALA A 34 8.22 0.61 -5.24
N MET A 35 7.94 0.41 -3.95
CA MET A 35 7.51 1.49 -3.04
C MET A 35 8.59 2.58 -2.90
N ALA A 36 9.86 2.19 -2.73
CA ALA A 36 10.99 3.12 -2.69
C ALA A 36 11.11 3.93 -3.98
N THR A 37 10.91 3.27 -5.13
CA THR A 37 10.94 3.90 -6.45
C THR A 37 9.83 4.95 -6.58
N ILE A 38 8.59 4.62 -6.18
CA ILE A 38 7.47 5.57 -6.18
C ILE A 38 7.78 6.80 -5.32
N LEU A 39 8.26 6.60 -4.10
CA LEU A 39 8.61 7.71 -3.20
C LEU A 39 9.72 8.60 -3.79
N ARG A 40 10.67 8.01 -4.51
CA ARG A 40 11.73 8.74 -5.21
C ARG A 40 11.19 9.55 -6.37
N GLU A 41 10.34 8.95 -7.22
CA GLU A 41 9.68 9.62 -8.35
C GLU A 41 8.84 10.83 -7.90
N ILE A 42 8.19 10.73 -6.74
CA ILE A 42 7.41 11.82 -6.14
C ILE A 42 8.30 12.98 -5.67
N GLY A 43 9.58 12.72 -5.37
CA GLY A 43 10.50 13.75 -4.91
C GLY A 43 10.29 14.17 -3.45
N TRP A 44 9.60 13.35 -2.64
CA TRP A 44 9.22 13.69 -1.26
C TRP A 44 10.40 14.05 -0.35
N SER A 45 11.58 13.45 -0.56
CA SER A 45 12.76 13.68 0.28
C SER A 45 14.06 13.67 -0.52
N GLN A 46 14.72 14.83 -0.61
CA GLN A 46 16.03 14.96 -1.24
C GLN A 46 17.09 14.06 -0.58
N ARG A 47 17.07 13.98 0.76
CA ARG A 47 17.99 13.12 1.52
C ARG A 47 17.85 11.65 1.12
N ARG A 48 16.63 11.13 1.01
CA ARG A 48 16.39 9.73 0.61
C ARG A 48 16.69 9.51 -0.88
N ASN A 49 16.44 10.51 -1.72
CA ASN A 49 16.70 10.42 -3.16
C ASN A 49 18.18 10.37 -3.50
N ALA A 50 19.04 10.91 -2.63
CA ALA A 50 20.49 10.84 -2.79
C ALA A 50 21.11 9.49 -2.40
N LEU A 51 20.39 8.63 -1.68
CA LEU A 51 20.87 7.31 -1.29
C LEU A 51 20.68 6.29 -2.42
N PRO A 52 21.49 5.21 -2.49
CA PRO A 52 21.19 4.05 -3.31
C PRO A 52 19.77 3.53 -3.07
N LEU A 53 19.12 2.97 -4.10
CA LEU A 53 17.73 2.51 -3.96
C LEU A 53 17.58 1.42 -2.90
N GLU A 54 18.54 0.49 -2.85
CA GLU A 54 18.63 -0.59 -1.87
C GLU A 54 18.67 -0.08 -0.42
N GLU A 55 19.45 0.98 -0.14
CA GLU A 55 19.51 1.59 1.19
C GLU A 55 18.17 2.22 1.61
N VAL A 56 17.31 2.57 0.65
CA VAL A 56 15.97 3.10 0.92
C VAL A 56 14.93 1.98 1.01
N SER A 57 15.06 0.92 0.21
CA SER A 57 14.10 -0.18 0.17
C SER A 57 14.28 -1.16 1.33
N ASN A 58 15.49 -1.39 1.84
CA ASN A 58 15.73 -2.33 2.94
C ASN A 58 14.93 -1.96 4.22
N PRO A 59 14.94 -0.71 4.73
CA PRO A 59 14.10 -0.33 5.87
C PRO A 59 12.59 -0.42 5.57
N ILE A 60 12.18 -0.18 4.32
CA ILE A 60 10.78 -0.36 3.93
C ILE A 60 10.40 -1.85 4.03
N ALA A 61 11.25 -2.76 3.55
CA ALA A 61 11.02 -4.20 3.62
C ALA A 61 10.83 -4.69 5.06
N GLU A 62 11.65 -4.19 5.99
CA GLU A 62 11.52 -4.48 7.43
C GLU A 62 10.16 -4.02 7.99
N LEU A 63 9.72 -2.81 7.62
CA LEU A 63 8.44 -2.26 8.06
C LEU A 63 7.23 -2.97 7.43
N ILE A 64 7.34 -3.40 6.17
CA ILE A 64 6.32 -4.26 5.54
C ILE A 64 6.22 -5.56 6.34
N GLN A 65 7.36 -6.19 6.65
CA GLN A 65 7.37 -7.43 7.43
C GLN A 65 6.73 -7.25 8.82
N HIS A 66 6.96 -6.11 9.46
CA HIS A 66 6.29 -5.77 10.71
C HIS A 66 4.76 -5.68 10.54
N CYS A 67 4.28 -4.92 9.55
CA CYS A 67 2.85 -4.79 9.28
C CYS A 67 2.18 -6.13 8.93
N LEU A 68 2.91 -7.04 8.25
CA LEU A 68 2.41 -8.37 7.93
C LEU A 68 2.31 -9.28 9.16
N LYS A 69 3.20 -9.13 10.13
CA LYS A 69 3.14 -9.86 11.41
C LYS A 69 2.02 -9.36 12.30
N ASP A 70 1.70 -8.07 12.26
CA ASP A 70 0.59 -7.45 12.99
C ASP A 70 -0.56 -7.02 12.07
N SER A 71 -1.28 -8.01 11.53
CA SER A 71 -2.41 -7.76 10.63
C SER A 71 -3.67 -7.19 11.30
N GLU A 72 -3.70 -7.12 12.64
CA GLU A 72 -4.78 -6.47 13.38
C GLU A 72 -4.51 -4.98 13.57
N GLY A 73 -3.26 -4.60 13.84
CA GLY A 73 -2.82 -3.21 13.95
C GLY A 73 -2.58 -2.51 12.61
N HIS A 74 -2.47 -3.25 11.50
CA HIS A 74 -2.09 -2.66 10.22
C HIS A 74 -2.89 -3.18 9.03
N THR A 75 -3.06 -2.33 8.03
CA THR A 75 -3.45 -2.73 6.67
C THR A 75 -2.56 -2.05 5.66
N LEU A 76 -1.70 -2.84 5.01
CA LEU A 76 -0.88 -2.42 3.88
C LEU A 76 -1.43 -3.03 2.59
N LEU A 77 -1.86 -2.17 1.67
CA LEU A 77 -2.30 -2.57 0.33
C LEU A 77 -1.44 -1.91 -0.73
N VAL A 78 -1.24 -2.61 -1.84
CA VAL A 78 -0.62 -2.10 -3.05
C VAL A 78 -1.60 -2.19 -4.21
N ALA A 79 -1.54 -1.21 -5.10
CA ALA A 79 -2.17 -1.25 -6.41
C ALA A 79 -1.14 -1.73 -7.42
N VAL A 80 -1.49 -2.78 -8.16
CA VAL A 80 -0.67 -3.33 -9.25
C VAL A 80 -1.35 -3.11 -10.59
N ASP A 81 -0.57 -2.82 -11.62
CA ASP A 81 -1.05 -2.77 -13.00
C ASP A 81 -1.17 -4.18 -13.62
N GLU A 82 -1.57 -4.23 -14.89
CA GLU A 82 -1.73 -5.45 -15.70
C GLU A 82 -0.45 -6.28 -15.84
N ASN A 83 0.73 -5.67 -15.67
CA ASN A 83 2.03 -6.34 -15.70
C ASN A 83 2.45 -6.82 -14.30
N GLY A 84 1.62 -6.61 -13.29
CA GLY A 84 1.92 -6.91 -11.89
C GLY A 84 2.83 -5.89 -11.21
N GLN A 85 3.13 -4.76 -11.86
CA GLN A 85 3.99 -3.72 -11.30
C GLN A 85 3.22 -2.92 -10.26
N VAL A 86 3.81 -2.72 -9.09
CA VAL A 86 3.25 -1.83 -8.07
C VAL A 86 3.30 -0.39 -8.58
N ILE A 87 2.12 0.25 -8.65
CA ILE A 87 1.91 1.62 -9.14
C ILE A 87 1.33 2.55 -8.08
N GLY A 88 1.08 2.05 -6.87
CA GLY A 88 0.68 2.83 -5.71
C GLY A 88 0.51 1.95 -4.47
N PHE A 89 0.45 2.56 -3.30
CA PHE A 89 0.25 1.85 -2.04
C PHE A 89 -0.45 2.73 -0.99
N ILE A 90 -1.07 2.07 -0.02
CA ILE A 90 -1.69 2.67 1.15
C ILE A 90 -1.32 1.88 2.40
N ASN A 91 -1.00 2.59 3.48
CA ASN A 91 -0.84 2.02 4.81
C ASN A 91 -1.85 2.65 5.78
N VAL A 92 -2.54 1.80 6.55
CA VAL A 92 -3.51 2.19 7.58
C VAL A 92 -3.10 1.57 8.90
N HIS A 93 -3.00 2.39 9.94
CA HIS A 93 -2.84 1.97 11.33
C HIS A 93 -4.20 1.85 12.00
N TRP A 94 -4.48 0.70 12.60
CA TRP A 94 -5.67 0.47 13.42
C TRP A 94 -5.30 0.62 14.88
N VAL A 95 -5.91 1.59 15.56
CA VAL A 95 -5.67 1.84 16.99
C VAL A 95 -6.99 1.72 17.77
N PRO A 96 -6.95 1.19 19.00
CA PRO A 96 -8.13 1.12 19.84
C PRO A 96 -8.50 2.52 20.35
N PHE A 97 -9.73 2.95 20.07
CA PHE A 97 -10.30 4.15 20.66
C PHE A 97 -11.10 3.77 21.91
N ILE A 98 -10.39 3.69 23.03
CA ILE A 98 -10.90 3.18 24.31
C ILE A 98 -12.19 3.88 24.75
N MET A 99 -12.28 5.20 24.59
CA MET A 99 -13.46 5.98 25.02
C MET A 99 -14.74 5.62 24.26
N LEU A 100 -14.62 5.16 23.01
CA LEU A 100 -15.74 4.76 22.17
C LEU A 100 -15.95 3.24 22.13
N GLY A 101 -15.03 2.45 22.70
CA GLY A 101 -15.06 1.00 22.63
C GLY A 101 -14.93 0.46 21.21
N SER A 102 -14.29 1.20 20.30
CA SER A 102 -14.17 0.87 18.87
C SER A 102 -12.72 0.96 18.38
N TRP A 103 -12.50 0.56 17.13
CA TRP A 103 -11.24 0.76 16.42
C TRP A 103 -11.33 1.99 15.53
N GLU A 104 -10.22 2.71 15.39
CA GLU A 104 -10.05 3.77 14.40
C GLU A 104 -8.91 3.47 13.44
N GLY A 105 -9.10 3.85 12.18
CA GLY A 105 -8.09 3.71 11.13
C GLY A 105 -7.45 5.04 10.79
N TYR A 106 -6.12 5.10 10.89
CA TYR A 106 -5.30 6.25 10.54
C TYR A 106 -4.50 5.94 9.28
N VAL A 107 -4.79 6.67 8.21
CA VAL A 107 -4.04 6.55 6.96
C VAL A 107 -2.73 7.32 7.10
N SER A 108 -1.61 6.63 7.25
CA SER A 108 -0.29 7.28 7.35
C SER A 108 0.29 7.61 5.99
N ASP A 109 0.09 6.71 5.02
CA ASP A 109 0.74 6.75 3.72
C ASP A 109 -0.29 6.44 2.64
N VAL A 110 -0.38 7.33 1.64
CA VAL A 110 -1.06 7.06 0.36
C VAL A 110 -0.20 7.66 -0.73
N PHE A 111 0.40 6.80 -1.54
CA PHE A 111 1.27 7.24 -2.62
C PHE A 111 0.89 6.54 -3.91
N VAL A 112 0.95 7.29 -5.01
CA VAL A 112 0.66 6.83 -6.36
C VAL A 112 1.85 7.23 -7.23
N SER A 113 2.35 6.32 -8.07
CA SER A 113 3.39 6.68 -9.03
C SER A 113 2.93 7.86 -9.88
N PRO A 114 3.78 8.87 -10.15
CA PRO A 114 3.45 9.94 -11.07
C PRO A 114 2.96 9.44 -12.44
N LYS A 115 3.50 8.31 -12.93
CA LYS A 115 3.12 7.65 -14.20
C LYS A 115 1.69 7.07 -14.18
N ALA A 116 1.14 6.88 -12.99
CA ALA A 116 -0.20 6.37 -12.75
C ALA A 116 -1.21 7.48 -12.35
N SER A 117 -0.78 8.75 -12.34
CA SER A 117 -1.64 9.90 -12.04
C SER A 117 -2.81 10.02 -13.02
N GLY A 118 -3.96 10.49 -12.52
CA GLY A 118 -5.17 10.67 -13.33
C GLY A 118 -5.91 9.37 -13.70
N LYS A 119 -5.36 8.19 -13.39
CA LYS A 119 -5.95 6.88 -13.71
C LYS A 119 -6.83 6.28 -12.60
N GLY A 120 -7.18 7.10 -11.59
CA GLY A 120 -8.05 6.66 -10.48
C GLY A 120 -7.40 5.79 -9.41
N VAL A 121 -6.09 5.49 -9.48
CA VAL A 121 -5.37 4.64 -8.50
C VAL A 121 -5.54 5.12 -7.06
N GLY A 122 -5.35 6.42 -6.80
CA GLY A 122 -5.49 6.97 -5.45
C GLY A 122 -6.92 6.83 -4.90
N ARG A 123 -7.93 6.96 -5.77
CA ARG A 123 -9.33 6.69 -5.41
C ARG A 123 -9.50 5.22 -5.08
N LEU A 124 -8.97 4.31 -5.89
CA LEU A 124 -9.06 2.87 -5.64
C LEU A 124 -8.42 2.48 -4.29
N LEU A 125 -7.24 3.02 -3.97
CA LEU A 125 -6.54 2.77 -2.69
C LEU A 125 -7.30 3.28 -1.46
N SER A 126 -8.03 4.39 -1.59
CA SER A 126 -8.72 5.05 -0.47
C SER A 126 -10.20 4.71 -0.36
N LYS A 127 -10.79 4.07 -1.37
CA LYS A 127 -12.22 3.76 -1.39
C LYS A 127 -12.52 2.66 -0.38
N ARG A 128 -13.23 3.03 0.68
CA ARG A 128 -14.02 2.13 1.52
C ARG A 128 -15.45 2.66 1.58
#